data_AF-A0A6J4QQG9-F1
#
_entry.id   AF-A0A6J4QQG9-F1
#
_cell.length_a   1.000
_cell.length_b   1.000
_cell.length_c   1.000
_cell.angle_alpha   90.00
_cell.angle_beta   90.00
_cell.angle_gamma   90.00
#
_symmetry.space_group_name_H-M   'P 1'
#
loop_
_entity.id
_entity.type
_entity.pdbx_description
1 polymer ?
#
loop_
_entity_poly.entity_id
_entity_poly.type
_entity_poly.pdbx_seq_one_letter_code
_entity_poly.pdbx_strand_id
1 'polypeptide(L)'
;MEKREEPGGALRVGMVWGGIGGVLGFVASLLGSLAGILAGAFVGYSCGKRAAGAETGRHGALSGLIGGAVAAPVYVIGASAGALVAAHGIGSPRMAATLSDVLGTPISADEAWTLFLLSIVLSALLQAAIFIASATAAGALAKRG
;
A
#
# COMPACT_ATOMS: atom_id res chain seq x y z
N MET A 1 0.27 37.16 -13.93
CA MET A 1 1.00 35.93 -14.27
C MET A 1 0.00 34.80 -14.29
N GLU A 2 -0.45 34.42 -15.49
CA GLU A 2 -1.33 33.27 -15.71
C GLU A 2 -0.53 32.01 -15.34
N LYS A 3 -0.90 31.32 -14.26
CA LYS A 3 -0.32 30.00 -13.96
C LYS A 3 -0.73 29.08 -15.10
N ARG A 4 0.17 28.83 -16.05
CA ARG A 4 0.02 27.74 -17.01
C ARG A 4 -0.28 26.49 -16.20
N GLU A 5 -1.48 25.94 -16.39
CA GLU A 5 -1.84 24.63 -15.89
C GLU A 5 -0.82 23.64 -16.44
N GLU A 6 -0.01 23.00 -15.59
CA GLU A 6 0.81 21.87 -16.00
C GLU A 6 -0.07 20.62 -15.89
N PRO A 7 -0.65 20.12 -17.00
CA PRO A 7 -1.37 18.85 -16.96
C PRO A 7 -0.39 17.76 -16.50
N GLY A 8 -0.70 17.10 -15.38
CA GLY A 8 0.12 15.99 -14.85
C GLY A 8 0.67 16.18 -13.44
N GLY A 9 0.28 17.23 -12.72
CA GLY A 9 0.69 17.44 -11.32
C GLY A 9 0.39 16.23 -10.43
N ALA A 10 -0.80 15.63 -10.55
CA ALA A 10 -1.14 14.44 -9.77
C ALA A 10 -0.30 13.20 -10.13
N LEU A 11 0.09 13.06 -11.40
CA LEU A 11 0.90 11.94 -11.86
C LEU A 11 2.32 12.04 -11.29
N ARG A 12 2.92 13.24 -11.34
CA ARG A 12 4.24 13.50 -10.72
C ARG A 12 4.21 13.25 -9.22
N VAL A 13 3.17 13.73 -8.53
CA VAL A 13 2.97 13.44 -7.10
C VAL A 13 2.86 11.93 -6.87
N GLY A 14 2.08 11.23 -7.68
CA GLY A 14 1.96 9.76 -7.62
C GLY A 14 3.29 9.04 -7.80
N MET A 15 4.14 9.46 -8.75
CA MET A 15 5.47 8.85 -8.94
C MET A 15 6.37 9.05 -7.72
N VAL A 16 6.44 10.27 -7.18
CA VAL A 16 7.28 10.58 -6.00
C VAL A 16 6.78 9.81 -4.77
N TRP A 17 5.47 9.84 -4.54
CA TRP A 17 4.86 9.12 -3.42
C TRP A 17 4.86 7.62 -3.60
N GLY A 18 4.88 7.11 -4.83
CA GLY A 18 5.11 5.70 -5.12
C GLY A 18 6.46 5.26 -4.59
N GLY A 19 7.53 6.02 -4.88
CA GLY A 19 8.87 5.73 -4.35
C GLY A 19 8.93 5.76 -2.81
N ILE A 20 8.43 6.83 -2.20
CA ILE A 20 8.36 6.96 -0.73
C ILE A 20 7.51 5.83 -0.13
N GLY A 21 6.36 5.57 -0.75
CA GLY A 21 5.42 4.54 -0.34
C GLY A 21 6.02 3.15 -0.42
N GLY A 22 6.80 2.82 -1.45
CA GLY A 22 7.48 1.53 -1.55
C GLY A 22 8.44 1.29 -0.40
N VAL A 23 9.27 2.29 -0.06
CA VAL A 23 10.22 2.19 1.06
C VAL A 23 9.47 2.08 2.39
N LEU A 24 8.46 2.91 2.61
CA LEU A 24 7.65 2.86 3.84
C LEU A 24 6.87 1.55 3.96
N GLY A 25 6.32 1.05 2.86
CA GLY A 25 5.61 -0.23 2.81
C GLY A 25 6.55 -1.37 3.19
N PHE A 26 7.76 -1.40 2.64
CA PHE A 26 8.77 -2.39 3.00
C PHE A 26 9.08 -2.36 4.51
N VAL A 27 9.45 -1.19 5.03
CA VAL A 27 9.84 -1.05 6.44
C VAL A 27 8.68 -1.36 7.39
N ALA A 28 7.47 -0.89 7.08
CA ALA A 28 6.29 -1.14 7.90
C ALA A 28 5.94 -2.63 7.92
N SER A 29 6.01 -3.31 6.78
CA SER A 29 5.69 -4.75 6.68
C SER A 29 6.71 -5.67 7.35
N LEU A 30 7.91 -5.18 7.71
CA LEU A 30 8.83 -5.94 8.59
C LEU A 30 8.20 -6.21 9.97
N LEU A 31 7.28 -5.35 10.40
CA LEU A 31 6.51 -5.51 11.65
C LEU A 31 5.25 -6.38 11.47
N GLY A 32 5.00 -6.86 10.24
CA GLY A 32 3.85 -7.68 9.88
C GLY A 32 2.84 -6.96 8.98
N SER A 33 1.97 -7.75 8.35
CA SER A 33 1.06 -7.28 7.30
C SER A 33 0.05 -6.22 7.76
N LEU A 34 -0.36 -6.23 9.04
CA LEU A 34 -1.26 -5.22 9.59
C LEU A 34 -0.62 -3.83 9.62
N ALA A 35 0.65 -3.73 10.03
CA ALA A 35 1.39 -2.48 10.02
C ALA A 35 1.52 -1.93 8.59
N GLY A 36 1.80 -2.82 7.62
CA GLY A 36 1.77 -2.49 6.20
C GLY A 36 0.40 -2.01 5.71
N ILE A 37 -0.72 -2.52 6.21
CA ILE A 37 -2.04 -2.00 5.83
C ILE A 37 -2.27 -0.58 6.36
N LEU A 38 -1.94 -0.33 7.63
CA LEU A 38 -2.13 0.98 8.27
C LEU A 38 -1.24 2.05 7.64
N ALA A 39 0.03 1.73 7.38
CA ALA A 39 0.94 2.61 6.67
C ALA A 39 0.41 2.95 5.27
N GLY A 40 -0.21 1.98 4.58
CA GLY A 40 -0.77 2.17 3.24
C GLY A 40 -1.90 3.20 3.22
N ALA A 41 -2.78 3.18 4.23
CA ALA A 41 -3.82 4.19 4.39
C ALA A 41 -3.24 5.60 4.62
N PHE A 42 -2.22 5.73 5.46
CA PHE A 42 -1.60 7.02 5.77
C PHE A 42 -0.85 7.61 4.56
N VAL A 43 -0.06 6.78 3.88
CA VAL A 43 0.69 7.18 2.68
C VAL A 43 -0.28 7.50 1.54
N GLY A 44 -1.31 6.67 1.33
CA GLY A 44 -2.37 6.91 0.34
C GLY A 44 -3.07 8.23 0.58
N TYR A 45 -3.54 8.47 1.81
CA TYR A 45 -4.15 9.75 2.20
C TYR A 45 -3.25 10.95 1.89
N SER A 46 -1.98 10.87 2.28
CA SER A 46 -1.03 11.97 2.10
C SER A 46 -0.68 12.22 0.64
N CYS A 47 -0.57 11.16 -0.16
CA CYS A 47 -0.42 11.23 -1.61
C CYS A 47 -1.64 11.92 -2.25
N GLY A 48 -2.85 11.49 -1.89
CA GLY A 48 -4.10 12.02 -2.42
C GLY A 48 -4.31 13.51 -2.14
N LYS A 49 -4.04 13.93 -0.90
CA LYS A 49 -4.12 15.34 -0.50
C LYS A 49 -3.16 16.22 -1.32
N ARG A 50 -1.91 15.78 -1.52
CA ARG A 50 -0.92 16.51 -2.32
C ARG A 50 -1.23 16.48 -3.81
N ALA A 51 -1.77 15.38 -4.32
CA ALA A 51 -2.15 15.25 -5.72
C ALA A 51 -3.29 16.21 -6.08
N ALA A 52 -4.27 16.37 -5.19
CA ALA A 52 -5.34 17.35 -5.37
C ALA A 52 -4.86 18.81 -5.28
N GLY A 53 -3.86 19.09 -4.44
CA GLY A 53 -3.25 20.44 -4.35
C GLY A 53 -2.37 20.81 -5.53
N ALA A 54 -1.84 19.82 -6.25
CA ALA A 54 -0.98 20.01 -7.42
C ALA A 54 -1.75 20.27 -8.73
N GLU A 55 -3.07 20.13 -8.72
CA GLU A 55 -3.94 20.26 -9.91
C GLU A 55 -4.98 21.36 -9.69
N THR A 56 -4.97 22.43 -10.49
CA THR A 56 -5.89 23.57 -10.31
C THR A 56 -7.26 23.34 -10.94
N GLY A 57 -7.35 22.74 -12.13
CA GLY A 57 -8.60 22.58 -12.88
C GLY A 57 -9.37 21.26 -12.66
N ARG A 58 -8.78 20.26 -11.99
CA ARG A 58 -9.37 18.92 -11.87
C ARG A 58 -10.09 18.67 -10.55
N HIS A 59 -11.13 17.84 -10.55
CA HIS A 59 -11.79 17.40 -9.32
C HIS A 59 -10.77 16.74 -8.37
N GLY A 60 -10.84 17.11 -7.09
CA GLY A 60 -9.88 16.65 -6.08
C GLY A 60 -9.88 15.13 -5.92
N ALA A 61 -11.06 14.51 -5.92
CA ALA A 61 -11.21 13.04 -5.86
C ALA A 61 -10.50 12.34 -7.03
N LEU A 62 -10.70 12.86 -8.26
CA LEU A 62 -10.07 12.30 -9.46
C LEU A 62 -8.56 12.50 -9.45
N SER A 63 -8.07 13.62 -8.93
CA SER A 63 -6.64 13.88 -8.76
C SER A 63 -6.01 12.91 -7.75
N GLY A 64 -6.69 12.69 -6.61
CA GLY A 64 -6.31 11.70 -5.61
C GLY A 64 -6.31 10.27 -6.15
N LEU A 65 -7.33 9.90 -6.94
CA LEU A 65 -7.42 8.60 -7.60
C LEU A 65 -6.24 8.35 -8.54
N ILE A 66 -5.91 9.31 -9.43
CA ILE A 66 -4.78 9.16 -10.35
C ILE A 66 -3.46 9.05 -9.57
N GLY A 67 -3.21 9.95 -8.62
CA GLY A 67 -2.00 9.89 -7.80
C GLY A 67 -1.88 8.57 -7.04
N GLY A 68 -2.98 8.11 -6.45
CA GLY A 68 -3.07 6.84 -5.74
C GLY A 68 -2.84 5.62 -6.63
N ALA A 69 -3.48 5.58 -7.81
CA ALA A 69 -3.33 4.48 -8.77
C ALA A 69 -1.89 4.36 -9.31
N VAL A 70 -1.19 5.49 -9.48
CA VAL A 70 0.22 5.51 -9.89
C VAL A 70 1.14 5.06 -8.75
N ALA A 71 0.86 5.45 -7.50
CA ALA A 71 1.72 5.16 -6.35
C ALA A 71 1.52 3.74 -5.78
N ALA A 72 0.30 3.21 -5.81
CA ALA A 72 -0.07 1.97 -5.13
C ALA A 72 0.75 0.73 -5.55
N PRO A 73 1.11 0.50 -6.83
CA PRO A 73 1.89 -0.67 -7.22
C PRO A 73 3.24 -0.74 -6.51
N VAL A 74 3.95 0.40 -6.42
CA VAL A 74 5.26 0.47 -5.78
C VAL A 74 5.14 0.26 -4.28
N TYR A 75 4.09 0.82 -3.65
CA TYR A 75 3.76 0.56 -2.25
C TYR A 75 3.57 -0.93 -1.96
N VAL A 76 2.72 -1.60 -2.74
CA VAL A 76 2.36 -3.00 -2.55
C VAL A 76 3.54 -3.93 -2.79
N ILE A 77 4.39 -3.65 -3.78
CA ILE A 77 5.62 -4.40 -4.02
C ILE A 77 6.56 -4.27 -2.81
N GLY A 78 6.77 -3.05 -2.31
CA GLY A 78 7.58 -2.81 -1.13
C GLY A 78 7.04 -3.56 0.09
N ALA A 79 5.75 -3.42 0.37
CA ALA A 79 5.08 -4.08 1.48
C ALA A 79 5.14 -5.61 1.39
N SER A 80 4.94 -6.18 0.20
CA SER A 80 5.06 -7.63 -0.04
C SER A 80 6.50 -8.11 0.19
N ALA A 81 7.49 -7.35 -0.30
CA ALA A 81 8.90 -7.67 -0.09
C ALA A 81 9.28 -7.63 1.40
N GLY A 82 8.79 -6.64 2.15
CA GLY A 82 9.01 -6.56 3.61
C GLY A 82 8.41 -7.75 4.35
N ALA A 83 7.19 -8.15 3.99
CA ALA A 83 6.53 -9.32 4.58
C ALA A 83 7.27 -10.62 4.27
N LEU A 84 7.75 -10.80 3.03
CA LEU A 84 8.58 -11.95 2.65
C LEU A 84 9.87 -12.02 3.46
N VAL A 85 10.58 -10.89 3.62
CA VAL A 85 11.81 -10.82 4.43
C VAL A 85 11.52 -11.18 5.89
N ALA A 86 10.43 -10.67 6.47
CA ALA A 86 10.03 -11.00 7.83
C ALA A 86 9.73 -12.51 7.98
N ALA A 87 8.98 -13.09 7.05
CA ALA A 87 8.64 -14.51 7.09
C ALA A 87 9.84 -15.44 6.86
N HIS A 88 10.79 -15.04 6.02
CA HIS A 88 12.07 -15.74 5.91
C HIS A 88 12.84 -15.77 7.23
N GLY A 89 12.74 -14.72 8.05
CA GLY A 89 13.32 -14.71 9.40
C GLY A 89 12.63 -15.65 10.40
N ILE A 90 11.35 -15.96 10.20
CA ILE A 90 10.58 -16.90 11.05
C ILE A 90 10.84 -18.37 10.65
N GLY A 91 10.86 -18.63 9.34
CA GLY A 91 11.04 -19.97 8.76
C GLY A 91 9.76 -20.80 8.67
N SER A 92 9.64 -21.59 7.60
CA SER A 92 8.46 -22.43 7.33
C SER A 92 8.14 -23.47 8.41
N PRO A 93 9.10 -24.10 9.12
CA PRO A 93 8.77 -25.07 10.17
C PRO A 93 8.07 -24.43 11.36
N ARG A 94 8.48 -23.20 11.73
CA ARG A 94 7.90 -22.48 12.87
C ARG A 94 6.52 -21.93 12.54
N MET A 95 6.32 -21.48 11.30
CA MET A 95 4.99 -21.11 10.80
C MET A 95 4.05 -22.31 10.81
N ALA A 96 4.49 -23.47 10.33
CA ALA A 96 3.70 -24.70 10.35
C ALA A 96 3.30 -25.13 11.77
N ALA A 97 4.23 -25.08 12.73
CA ALA A 97 3.93 -25.39 14.13
C ALA A 97 2.87 -24.44 14.71
N THR A 98 2.99 -23.13 14.44
CA THR A 98 2.04 -22.12 14.93
C THR A 98 0.65 -22.29 14.29
N LEU A 99 0.60 -22.51 12.98
CA LEU A 99 -0.64 -22.76 12.26
C LEU A 99 -1.31 -24.05 12.73
N SER A 100 -0.53 -25.10 12.96
CA SER A 100 -1.04 -26.38 13.44
C SER A 100 -1.66 -26.26 14.84
N ASP A 101 -1.03 -25.50 15.73
CA ASP A 101 -1.52 -25.23 17.08
C ASP A 101 -2.84 -24.43 17.06
N VAL A 102 -2.93 -23.41 16.22
CA VAL A 102 -4.12 -22.55 16.09
C VAL A 102 -5.29 -23.29 15.42
N LEU A 103 -5.02 -24.08 14.39
CA LEU A 103 -6.05 -24.78 13.61
C LEU A 103 -6.42 -26.15 14.18
N GLY A 104 -5.60 -26.69 15.10
CA GLY A 104 -5.78 -28.02 15.67
C GLY A 104 -5.56 -29.16 14.67
N THR A 105 -4.92 -28.88 13.53
CA THR A 105 -4.65 -29.86 12.46
C THR A 105 -3.18 -29.84 12.07
N PRO A 106 -2.57 -30.97 11.72
CA PRO A 106 -1.16 -31.00 11.30
C PRO A 106 -1.02 -30.31 9.94
N ILE A 107 -0.23 -29.24 9.90
CA ILE A 107 0.13 -28.51 8.67
C ILE A 107 1.60 -28.75 8.36
N SER A 108 1.90 -29.07 7.09
CA SER A 108 3.28 -29.25 6.64
C SER A 108 4.00 -27.90 6.43
N ALA A 109 5.34 -27.91 6.43
CA ALA A 109 6.13 -26.69 6.19
C ALA A 109 5.86 -26.07 4.81
N ASP A 110 5.71 -26.90 3.77
CA ASP A 110 5.43 -26.45 2.41
C ASP A 110 4.02 -25.86 2.28
N GLU A 111 3.04 -26.45 2.97
CA GLU A 111 1.67 -25.96 3.02
C GLU A 111 1.59 -24.63 3.78
N ALA A 112 2.26 -24.50 4.93
CA ALA A 112 2.35 -23.25 5.66
C ALA A 112 2.98 -22.12 4.83
N TRP A 113 4.02 -22.43 4.05
CA TRP A 113 4.64 -21.47 3.14
C TRP A 113 3.68 -21.06 2.01
N THR A 114 2.95 -22.01 1.43
CA THR A 114 1.96 -21.74 0.38
C THR A 114 0.82 -20.87 0.88
N LEU A 115 0.27 -21.19 2.07
CA LEU A 115 -0.76 -20.39 2.73
C LEU A 115 -0.27 -18.97 3.03
N PHE A 116 0.99 -18.84 3.45
CA PHE A 116 1.61 -17.53 3.66
C PHE A 116 1.70 -16.72 2.36
N LEU A 117 2.16 -17.31 1.25
CA LEU A 117 2.21 -16.62 -0.05
C LEU A 117 0.81 -16.19 -0.52
N LEU A 118 -0.20 -17.06 -0.36
CA LEU A 118 -1.60 -16.70 -0.66
C LEU A 118 -2.08 -15.52 0.21
N SER A 119 -1.70 -15.51 1.50
CA SER A 119 -2.01 -14.39 2.40
C SER A 119 -1.35 -13.09 1.96
N ILE A 120 -0.13 -13.13 1.41
CA ILE A 120 0.54 -11.95 0.83
C ILE A 120 -0.27 -11.43 -0.37
N VAL A 121 -0.69 -12.31 -1.28
CA VAL A 121 -1.49 -11.90 -2.46
C VAL A 121 -2.79 -11.22 -2.02
N LEU A 122 -3.51 -11.81 -1.08
CA LEU A 122 -4.74 -11.21 -0.54
C LEU A 122 -4.45 -9.86 0.14
N SER A 123 -3.37 -9.79 0.94
CA SER A 123 -2.97 -8.56 1.62
C SER A 123 -2.57 -7.47 0.63
N ALA A 124 -1.87 -7.80 -0.45
CA ALA A 124 -1.48 -6.89 -1.52
C ALA A 124 -2.70 -6.24 -2.19
N LEU A 125 -3.74 -7.03 -2.48
CA LEU A 125 -5.00 -6.52 -3.04
C LEU A 125 -5.70 -5.56 -2.07
N LEU A 126 -5.77 -5.94 -0.79
CA LEU A 126 -6.37 -5.12 0.25
C LEU A 126 -5.60 -3.81 0.47
N GLN A 127 -4.27 -3.88 0.50
CA GLN A 127 -3.39 -2.72 0.61
C GLN A 127 -3.57 -1.76 -0.58
N ALA A 128 -3.61 -2.29 -1.82
CA ALA A 128 -3.87 -1.48 -3.00
C ALA A 128 -5.22 -0.75 -2.90
N ALA A 129 -6.28 -1.49 -2.55
CA ALA A 129 -7.62 -0.93 -2.43
C ALA A 129 -7.69 0.18 -1.36
N ILE A 130 -7.13 -0.07 -0.17
CA ILE A 130 -7.10 0.90 0.94
C ILE A 130 -6.27 2.12 0.57
N PHE A 131 -5.10 1.93 -0.06
CA PHE A 131 -4.24 3.03 -0.50
C PHE A 131 -4.97 3.93 -1.51
N ILE A 132 -5.57 3.33 -2.54
CA ILE A 132 -6.28 4.08 -3.59
C ILE A 132 -7.52 4.76 -3.02
N ALA A 133 -8.30 4.08 -2.18
CA ALA A 133 -9.48 4.65 -1.55
C ALA A 133 -9.13 5.83 -0.63
N SER A 134 -8.10 5.68 0.20
CA SER A 134 -7.64 6.76 1.09
C SER A 134 -7.09 7.95 0.29
N ALA A 135 -6.34 7.71 -0.79
CA ALA A 135 -5.88 8.78 -1.68
C ALA A 135 -7.05 9.52 -2.36
N THR A 136 -8.03 8.77 -2.86
CA THR A 136 -9.22 9.33 -3.49
C THR A 136 -10.04 10.17 -2.51
N ALA A 137 -10.28 9.64 -1.31
CA ALA A 137 -11.00 10.33 -0.25
C ALA A 137 -10.26 11.60 0.19
N ALA A 138 -8.94 11.53 0.41
CA ALA A 138 -8.13 12.67 0.79
C ALA A 138 -8.13 13.76 -0.27
N GLY A 139 -8.03 13.38 -1.55
CA GLY A 139 -8.12 14.31 -2.66
C GLY A 139 -9.50 14.99 -2.73
N ALA A 140 -10.57 14.23 -2.48
CA ALA A 140 -11.92 14.79 -2.42
C ALA A 140 -12.08 15.82 -1.30
N LEU A 141 -11.55 15.51 -0.11
CA LEU A 141 -11.59 16.40 1.06
C LEU A 141 -10.74 17.65 0.87
N ALA A 142 -9.59 17.54 0.17
CA ALA A 142 -8.66 18.65 -0.01
C ALA A 142 -9.20 19.82 -0.85
N LYS A 143 -10.25 19.61 -1.65
CA LYS A 143 -10.93 20.69 -2.42
C LYS A 143 -12.32 21.07 -1.88
N ARG A 144 -12.73 20.47 -0.74
CA ARG A 144 -13.99 20.82 -0.05
C ARG A 144 -13.80 21.84 1.05
N GLY A 145 -12.58 22.04 1.53
CA GLY A 145 -12.19 23.10 2.47
C GLY A 145 -11.33 24.14 1.77
#